data_AF-A0A4Q4D7Y8-F1
#
_entry.id   AF-A0A4Q4D7Y8-F1
#
_cell.length_a   1.000
_cell.length_b   1.000
_cell.length_c   1.000
_cell.angle_alpha   90.00
_cell.angle_beta   90.00
_cell.angle_gamma   90.00
#
_symmetry.space_group_name_H-M   'P 1'
#
loop_
_entity.id
_entity.type
_entity.pdbx_description
1 polymer ?
#
loop_
_entity_poly.entity_id
_entity_poly.type
_entity_poly.pdbx_seq_one_letter_code
_entity_poly.pdbx_strand_id
1 'polypeptide(L)' 'MTDGSVLVLNASYEPLQRVSLRHAIKMLVREVAVVEESDDESFGPFPRPRVLRLVKYVVARWIHR' A
#
# COMPACT_ATOMS: atom_id res chain seq x y z
N MET A 1 18.90 4.07 6.31
CA MET A 1 17.86 3.71 5.32
C MET A 1 16.83 2.82 6.01
N THR A 2 16.12 3.34 7.02
CA THR A 2 15.04 2.61 7.68
C THR A 2 13.86 2.61 6.72
N ASP A 3 13.82 1.58 5.89
CA ASP A 3 12.78 1.31 4.90
C ASP A 3 11.45 1.11 5.64
N GLY A 4 10.69 2.21 5.77
CA GLY A 4 9.31 2.22 6.25
C GLY A 4 8.41 1.48 5.28
N SER A 5 8.59 0.16 5.24
CA SER A 5 7.93 -0.74 4.33
C SER A 5 6.52 -1.04 4.84
N VAL A 6 5.54 -0.69 4.03
CA VAL A 6 4.11 -0.90 4.29
C VAL A 6 3.77 -2.34 3.93
N LEU A 7 3.13 -3.07 4.84
CA LEU A 7 2.64 -4.42 4.57
C LEU A 7 1.40 -4.36 3.69
N VAL A 8 1.34 -5.21 2.67
CA VAL A 8 0.16 -5.37 1.82
C VAL A 8 -0.41 -6.76 2.06
N LEU A 9 -1.70 -6.82 2.38
CA LEU A 9 -2.48 -8.04 2.53
C LEU A 9 -3.28 -8.34 1.25
N ASN A 10 -3.52 -9.61 0.99
CA ASN A 10 -4.50 -10.06 0.00
C ASN A 10 -5.94 -9.95 0.56
N ALA A 11 -6.94 -10.35 -0.24
CA ALA A 11 -8.35 -10.30 0.16
C ALA A 11 -8.70 -11.25 1.32
N SER A 12 -7.88 -12.28 1.57
CA SER A 12 -8.01 -13.23 2.67
C SER A 12 -7.25 -12.80 3.94
N TYR A 13 -6.76 -11.54 4.00
CA TYR A 13 -5.94 -11.00 5.09
C TYR A 13 -4.58 -11.68 5.26
N GLU A 14 -4.12 -12.43 4.27
CA GLU A 14 -2.78 -13.02 4.32
C GLU A 14 -1.74 -12.02 3.80
N PRO A 15 -0.53 -12.00 4.39
CA PRO A 15 0.60 -11.21 3.90
C PRO A 15 0.91 -11.52 2.43
N LEU A 16 0.84 -10.50 1.56
CA LEU A 16 1.16 -10.64 0.15
C LEU A 16 2.58 -10.15 -0.14
N GLN A 17 2.91 -8.92 0.27
CA GLN A 17 4.22 -8.30 0.02
C GLN A 17 4.44 -7.08 0.92
N ARG A 18 5.65 -6.53 0.89
CA ARG A 18 5.98 -5.23 1.48
C ARG A 18 6.35 -4.24 0.39
N VAL A 19 5.88 -3.00 0.50
CA VAL A 19 6.13 -1.94 -0.49
C VAL A 19 6.60 -0.66 0.20
N SER A 20 7.27 0.22 -0.54
CA SER A 20 7.60 1.54 -0.01
C SER A 20 6.33 2.36 0.29
N LEU A 21 6.41 3.28 1.26
CA LEU A 21 5.34 4.23 1.56
C LEU A 21 4.83 4.95 0.30
N ARG A 22 5.74 5.37 -0.59
CA ARG A 22 5.37 6.02 -1.86
C ARG A 22 4.50 5.11 -2.75
N HIS A 23 4.83 3.82 -2.82
CA HIS A 23 4.02 2.87 -3.59
C HIS A 23 2.67 2.63 -2.91
N ALA A 24 2.65 2.47 -1.58
CA ALA A 24 1.41 2.34 -0.82
C ALA A 24 0.44 3.51 -1.08
N ILE A 25 0.93 4.75 -1.03
CA ILE A 25 0.12 5.94 -1.33
C ILE A 25 -0.40 5.91 -2.79
N LYS A 26 0.41 5.49 -3.76
CA LYS A 26 -0.08 5.30 -5.15
C LYS A 26 -1.19 4.26 -5.23
N MET A 27 -1.18 3.22 -4.40
CA MET A 27 -2.26 2.22 -4.37
C MET A 27 -3.57 2.79 -3.83
N LEU A 28 -3.49 3.65 -2.79
CA LEU A 28 -4.65 4.36 -2.25
C LEU A 28 -5.23 5.34 -3.29
N VAL A 29 -4.39 6.16 -3.92
CA VAL A 29 -4.80 7.10 -4.98
C VAL A 29 -5.45 6.40 -6.17
N ARG A 30 -5.00 5.17 -6.50
CA ARG A 30 -5.58 4.35 -7.57
C ARG A 30 -6.79 3.53 -7.12
N GLU A 31 -7.20 3.65 -5.86
CA GLU A 31 -8.33 2.93 -5.27
C GLU A 31 -8.25 1.41 -5.44
N VAL A 32 -7.04 0.86 -5.39
CA VAL A 32 -6.81 -0.60 -5.47
C VAL A 32 -6.57 -1.24 -4.11
N ALA A 33 -6.35 -0.42 -3.09
CA ALA A 33 -6.14 -0.86 -1.72
C ALA A 33 -6.81 0.09 -0.73
N VAL A 34 -7.06 -0.41 0.47
CA VAL A 34 -7.57 0.37 1.62
C VAL A 34 -6.59 0.26 2.78
N VAL A 35 -6.60 1.26 3.66
CA VAL A 35 -5.81 1.27 4.90
C VAL A 35 -6.47 0.34 5.92
N GLU A 36 -5.71 -0.63 6.42
CA GLU A 36 -6.13 -1.46 7.57
C GLU A 36 -5.51 -0.94 8.86
N GLU A 37 -4.25 -0.50 8.81
CA GLU A 37 -3.55 0.10 9.94
C GLU A 37 -2.75 1.31 9.47
N SER A 38 -2.77 2.39 10.26
CA SER A 38 -1.98 3.59 10.04
C SER A 38 -1.33 4.09 11.31
N ASP A 39 -0.29 4.90 11.13
CA ASP A 39 0.24 5.76 12.18
C ASP A 39 -0.69 6.95 12.46
N ASP A 40 -0.47 7.61 13.59
CA ASP A 40 -1.08 8.92 13.90
C ASP A 40 -0.53 10.04 13.02
N GLU A 41 0.58 9.79 12.31
CA GLU A 41 1.17 10.72 11.34
C GLU A 41 0.43 10.69 9.98
N SER A 42 0.36 11.83 9.31
CA SER A 42 -0.14 11.95 7.94
C SER A 42 0.98 12.01 6.90
N PHE A 43 0.72 11.47 5.71
CA PHE A 43 1.51 11.69 4.50
C PHE A 43 0.68 12.48 3.47
N GLY A 44 0.79 13.81 3.52
CA GLY A 44 -0.09 14.70 2.74
C GLY A 44 -1.55 14.56 3.19
N PRO A 45 -2.53 14.39 2.29
CA PRO A 45 -3.93 14.23 2.65
C PRO A 45 -4.29 12.82 3.15
N PHE A 46 -3.34 11.88 3.14
CA PHE A 46 -3.56 10.50 3.56
C PHE A 46 -2.95 10.26 4.95
N PRO A 47 -3.54 9.39 5.78
CA PRO A 47 -2.82 8.87 6.94
C PRO A 47 -1.59 8.10 6.45
N ARG A 48 -0.53 8.00 7.26
CA ARG A 48 0.66 7.21 6.92
C ARG A 48 0.35 5.72 7.13
N PRO A 49 0.16 4.91 6.07
CA PRO A 49 -0.22 3.51 6.23
C PRO A 49 0.93 2.67 6.77
N ARG A 50 0.59 1.72 7.64
CA ARG A 50 1.45 0.58 8.04
C ARG A 50 1.02 -0.71 7.35
N VAL A 51 -0.29 -0.90 7.21
CA VAL A 51 -0.90 -2.06 6.55
C VAL A 51 -1.95 -1.59 5.56
N LEU A 52 -1.86 -2.10 4.33
CA LEU A 52 -2.88 -1.98 3.30
C LEU A 52 -3.49 -3.35 3.00
N ARG A 53 -4.74 -3.38 2.57
CA ARG A 53 -5.37 -4.58 1.98
C ARG A 53 -5.84 -4.30 0.56
N LEU A 54 -5.53 -5.22 -0.35
CA LEU A 54 -6.03 -5.13 -1.73
C LEU A 54 -7.55 -5.34 -1.77
N VAL A 55 -8.23 -4.44 -2.48
CA VAL A 55 -9.69 -4.51 -2.73
C VAL A 55 -10.03 -4.73 -4.21
N LYS A 56 -9.06 -4.55 -5.10
CA LYS A 56 -9.18 -4.84 -6.53
C LYS A 56 -7.99 -5.68 -6.98
N TYR A 57 -8.21 -6.54 -7.98
CA TYR A 57 -7.12 -7.30 -8.60
C TYR A 57 -6.17 -6.33 -9.32
N VAL A 58 -4.89 -6.35 -8.95
CA VAL A 58 -3.86 -5.50 -9.55
C VAL A 58 -2.84 -6.37 -10.25
N VAL A 59 -2.72 -6.18 -11.58
CA VAL A 59 -1.64 -6.79 -12.36
C VAL A 59 -0.54 -5.75 -12.55
N ALA A 60 0.67 -6.06 -12.10
CA ALA A 60 1.84 -5.27 -12.42
C ALA A 60 2.15 -5.41 -13.92
N ARG A 61 1.93 -4.34 -14.70
CA ARG A 61 2.42 -4.25 -16.08
C ARG A 61 3.73 -3.48 -16.09
N TRP A 62 4.81 -4.15 -16.46
CA TRP A 62 6.11 -3.54 -16.67
C TRP A 62 6.11 -2.80 -18.02
N ILE A 63 6.22 -1.47 -17.99
CA ILE A 63 6.47 -0.69 -19.19
C ILE A 63 7.99 -0.69 -19.41
N HIS A 64 8.47 -1.51 -20.34
CA HIS A 64 9.82 -1.37 -20.86
C HIS A 64 9.81 -0.14 -21.77
N ARG A 65 10.66 0.85 -21.48
CA ARG A 65 10.78 2.08 -22.27
C ARG A 65 12.19 2.17 -22.85
#